data_AF-A0A2K3LVE2-F1
#
_entry.id   AF-A0A2K3LVE2-F1
#
_cell.length_a   1.000
_cell.length_b   1.000
_cell.length_c   1.000
_cell.angle_alpha   90.00
_cell.angle_beta   90.00
_cell.angle_gamma   90.00
#
_symmetry.space_group_name_H-M   'P 1'
#
loop_
_entity.id
_entity.type
_entity.pdbx_description
1 polymer ?
#
loop_
_entity_poly.entity_id
_entity_poly.type
_entity_poly.pdbx_seq_one_letter_code
_entity_poly.pdbx_strand_id
1 'polypeptide(L)'
;MRRISERTTNSHYTLSIFIILIAFIFDNAQSIRFPDRVAQPARDQSDQHHFQTAIFALGSFWRSEAVFGCLPGVVRTTVGYSGGSKPNPEYRSFGDHAESVQEDY
;
A
#
# COMPACT_ATOMS: atom_id res chain seq x y z
N MET A 1 -7.25 30.05 -53.14
CA MET A 1 -6.52 28.77 -53.11
C MET A 1 -6.13 28.42 -51.67
N ARG A 2 -7.08 28.06 -50.79
CA ARG A 2 -6.83 27.75 -49.35
C ARG A 2 -7.69 26.62 -48.72
N ARG A 3 -8.60 25.96 -49.47
CA ARG A 3 -9.54 24.97 -48.88
C ARG A 3 -9.01 23.54 -48.73
N ILE A 4 -7.92 23.17 -49.40
CA ILE A 4 -7.43 21.78 -49.40
C ILE A 4 -6.56 21.48 -48.16
N SER A 5 -5.79 22.47 -47.68
CA SER A 5 -4.91 22.33 -46.51
C SER A 5 -5.65 22.27 -45.16
N GLU A 6 -6.83 22.87 -45.07
CA GLU A 6 -7.67 22.83 -43.85
C GLU A 6 -8.43 21.49 -43.72
N ARG A 7 -8.66 20.79 -44.84
CA ARG A 7 -9.35 19.49 -44.85
C ARG A 7 -8.42 18.35 -44.41
N THR A 8 -7.15 18.40 -44.80
CA THR A 8 -6.14 17.42 -44.40
C THR A 8 -5.79 17.58 -42.92
N THR A 9 -5.60 18.80 -42.43
CA THR A 9 -5.31 19.08 -41.01
C THR A 9 -6.43 18.60 -40.08
N ASN A 10 -7.70 18.90 -40.38
CA ASN A 10 -8.84 18.37 -39.62
C ASN A 10 -8.93 16.83 -39.63
N SER A 11 -8.61 16.20 -40.77
CA SER A 11 -8.57 14.73 -40.88
C SER A 11 -7.45 14.09 -40.04
N HIS A 12 -6.32 14.78 -39.87
CA HIS A 12 -5.23 14.30 -39.01
C HIS A 12 -5.61 14.42 -37.53
N TYR A 13 -6.25 15.51 -37.11
CA TYR A 13 -6.74 15.66 -35.72
C TYR A 13 -7.79 14.62 -35.36
N THR A 14 -8.72 14.30 -36.25
CA THR A 14 -9.71 13.23 -36.01
C THR A 14 -9.05 11.86 -35.87
N LEU A 15 -8.01 11.57 -36.65
CA LEU A 15 -7.26 10.31 -36.55
C LEU A 15 -6.44 10.26 -35.26
N SER A 16 -5.77 11.35 -34.87
CA SER A 16 -5.03 11.44 -33.62
C SER A 16 -5.92 11.28 -32.39
N ILE A 17 -7.10 11.89 -32.37
CA ILE A 17 -8.09 11.74 -31.28
C ILE A 17 -8.58 10.28 -31.21
N PHE A 18 -8.85 9.65 -32.36
CA PHE A 18 -9.28 8.25 -32.38
C PHE A 18 -8.19 7.28 -31.88
N ILE A 19 -6.93 7.52 -32.24
CA ILE A 19 -5.78 6.75 -31.73
C ILE A 19 -5.62 6.92 -30.22
N ILE A 20 -5.79 8.15 -29.69
CA ILE A 20 -5.73 8.41 -28.24
C ILE A 20 -6.88 7.70 -27.52
N LEU A 21 -8.10 7.79 -28.05
CA LEU A 21 -9.27 7.10 -27.47
C LEU A 21 -9.11 5.58 -27.47
N ILE A 22 -8.53 5.01 -28.54
CA ILE A 22 -8.19 3.59 -28.59
C ILE A 22 -7.14 3.25 -27.53
N ALA A 23 -6.08 4.06 -27.39
CA ALA A 23 -5.05 3.83 -26.37
C ALA A 23 -5.62 3.81 -24.94
N PHE A 24 -6.63 4.65 -24.65
CA PHE A 24 -7.35 4.64 -23.36
C PHE A 24 -8.24 3.40 -23.15
N ILE A 25 -8.73 2.77 -24.21
CA ILE A 25 -9.54 1.54 -24.12
C ILE A 25 -8.63 0.31 -23.99
N PHE A 26 -7.43 0.35 -24.56
CA PHE A 26 -6.44 -0.73 -24.48
C PHE A 26 -5.53 -0.67 -23.25
N ASP A 27 -5.62 0.39 -22.44
CA ASP A 27 -5.03 0.44 -21.10
C ASP A 27 -5.78 -0.52 -20.17
N ASN A 28 -5.50 -1.81 -20.37
CA ASN A 28 -5.60 -2.79 -19.31
C ASN A 28 -4.46 -2.44 -18.37
N ALA A 29 -4.63 -1.37 -17.59
CA ALA A 29 -3.93 -1.18 -16.35
C ALA A 29 -4.21 -2.45 -15.55
N GLN A 30 -3.34 -3.45 -15.72
CA GLN A 30 -3.19 -4.56 -14.83
C GLN A 30 -2.84 -3.86 -13.53
N SER A 31 -3.88 -3.60 -12.72
CA SER A 31 -3.72 -3.17 -11.34
C SER A 31 -2.55 -3.96 -10.80
N ILE A 32 -1.54 -3.29 -10.28
CA ILE A 32 -0.38 -3.94 -9.67
C ILE A 32 -0.95 -4.99 -8.72
N ARG A 33 -0.95 -6.26 -9.15
CA ARG A 33 -1.38 -7.35 -8.30
C ARG A 33 -0.24 -7.47 -7.32
N PHE A 34 -0.39 -6.84 -6.16
CA PHE A 34 0.45 -7.16 -5.02
C PHE A 34 0.32 -8.67 -4.83
N PRO A 35 1.39 -9.45 -4.97
CA PRO A 35 1.32 -10.88 -4.70
C PRO A 35 0.75 -11.06 -3.31
N ASP A 36 -0.26 -11.94 -3.17
CA ASP A 36 -0.91 -12.24 -1.90
C ASP A 36 0.16 -12.54 -0.85
N ARG A 37 0.39 -11.57 0.04
CA ARG A 37 1.29 -11.63 1.19
C ARG A 37 2.71 -12.11 0.81
N VAL A 38 3.67 -11.18 0.72
CA VAL A 38 5.11 -11.52 0.75
C VAL A 38 5.31 -12.61 1.79
N ALA A 39 5.71 -13.81 1.34
CA ALA A 39 5.93 -14.94 2.22
C ALA A 39 6.87 -14.44 3.32
N GLN A 40 6.41 -14.50 4.58
CA GLN A 40 7.28 -14.17 5.69
C GLN A 40 8.54 -15.04 5.52
N PRO A 41 9.75 -14.44 5.52
CA PRO A 41 10.97 -15.23 5.46
C PRO A 41 10.83 -16.30 6.53
N ALA A 42 11.07 -17.56 6.16
CA ALA A 42 10.96 -18.69 7.06
C ALA A 42 11.70 -18.29 8.33
N ARG A 43 10.93 -18.14 9.42
CA ARG A 43 11.43 -17.69 10.71
C ARG A 43 12.61 -18.61 11.03
N ASP A 44 13.84 -18.08 10.98
CA ASP A 44 15.02 -18.89 11.21
C ASP A 44 14.89 -19.46 12.62
N GLN A 45 14.65 -20.76 12.70
CA GLN A 45 14.39 -21.44 13.97
C GLN A 45 15.64 -21.51 14.85
N SER A 46 16.81 -21.13 14.29
CA SER A 46 18.10 -21.19 14.97
C SER A 46 18.41 -20.00 15.88
N ASP A 47 17.71 -18.86 15.74
CA ASP A 47 17.84 -17.72 16.67
C ASP A 47 16.77 -17.81 17.77
N GLN A 48 17.03 -18.65 18.78
CA GLN A 48 16.27 -18.70 20.04
C GLN A 48 16.61 -17.49 20.93
N HIS A 49 16.51 -16.27 20.40
CA HIS A 49 16.51 -15.07 21.22
C HIS A 49 15.10 -14.89 21.81
N HIS A 50 15.01 -14.97 23.15
CA HIS A 50 13.78 -14.65 23.89
C HIS A 50 13.58 -13.14 23.88
N PHE A 51 12.97 -12.61 22.82
CA PHE A 51 12.54 -11.22 22.77
C PHE A 51 11.34 -11.00 23.68
N GLN A 52 11.31 -9.83 24.32
CA GLN A 52 10.13 -9.35 25.02
C GLN A 52 9.27 -8.57 24.04
N THR A 53 7.96 -8.62 24.25
CA THR A 53 7.00 -7.92 23.40
C THR A 53 6.28 -6.83 24.18
N ALA A 54 6.22 -5.63 23.63
CA ALA A 54 5.38 -4.54 24.11
C ALA A 54 4.38 -4.11 23.03
N ILE A 55 3.22 -3.60 23.44
CA ILE A 55 2.17 -3.09 22.55
C ILE A 55 1.80 -1.67 22.99
N PHE A 56 1.81 -0.74 22.04
CA PHE A 56 1.50 0.67 22.27
C PHE A 56 0.39 1.15 21.33
N ALA A 57 -0.55 1.94 21.86
CA ALA A 57 -1.61 2.59 21.09
C ALA A 57 -1.53 4.11 21.27
N LEU A 58 -0.75 4.78 20.40
CA LEU A 58 -0.34 6.19 20.56
C LEU A 58 -0.90 7.11 19.45
N GLY A 59 -1.98 6.69 18.79
CA GLY A 59 -2.52 7.35 17.59
C GLY A 59 -2.00 6.70 16.31
N SER A 60 -1.69 7.50 15.29
CA SER A 60 -1.33 6.96 13.97
C SER A 60 -0.14 5.99 14.04
N PHE A 61 -0.35 4.72 13.67
CA PHE A 61 0.71 3.71 13.77
C PHE A 61 1.88 3.99 12.83
N TRP A 62 1.70 4.74 11.73
CA TRP A 62 2.80 5.09 10.82
C TRP A 62 3.88 5.92 11.51
N ARG A 63 3.45 6.85 12.36
CA ARG A 63 4.39 7.68 13.12
C ARG A 63 5.05 6.87 14.21
N SER A 64 4.26 6.13 14.98
CA SER A 64 4.74 5.35 16.11
C SER A 64 5.74 4.28 15.65
N GLU A 65 5.40 3.49 14.62
CA GLU A 65 6.26 2.46 14.06
C GLU A 65 7.59 3.02 13.57
N ALA A 66 7.58 4.16 12.87
CA ALA A 66 8.81 4.79 12.38
C ALA A 66 9.75 5.23 13.53
N VAL A 67 9.19 5.71 14.64
CA VAL A 67 9.97 6.10 15.83
C VAL A 67 10.57 4.86 16.48
N PHE A 68 9.75 3.85 16.75
CA PHE A 68 10.18 2.64 17.44
C PHE A 68 11.14 1.78 16.63
N GLY A 69 10.93 1.66 15.32
CA GLY A 69 11.82 0.91 14.42
C GLY A 69 13.24 1.48 14.32
N CYS A 70 13.47 2.69 14.83
CA CYS A 70 14.79 3.31 14.90
C CYS A 70 15.43 3.25 16.30
N LEU A 71 14.73 2.69 17.30
CA LEU A 71 15.26 2.63 18.67
C LEU A 71 16.28 1.50 18.81
N PRO A 72 17.44 1.75 19.47
CA PRO A 72 18.40 0.70 19.78
C PRO A 72 17.76 -0.39 20.64
N GLY A 73 17.94 -1.65 20.24
CA GLY A 73 17.40 -2.83 20.93
C GLY A 73 16.08 -3.32 20.36
N VAL A 74 15.34 -2.50 19.60
CA VAL A 74 14.15 -2.98 18.88
C VAL A 74 14.59 -3.85 17.71
N VAL A 75 14.12 -5.09 17.69
CA VAL A 75 14.46 -6.10 16.67
C VAL A 75 13.41 -6.13 15.57
N ARG A 76 12.14 -5.93 15.94
CA ARG A 76 11.03 -5.93 14.98
C ARG A 76 9.88 -5.06 15.49
N THR A 77 9.26 -4.34 14.56
CA THR A 77 7.96 -3.68 14.76
C THR A 77 6.88 -4.36 13.91
N THR A 78 5.63 -4.32 14.36
CA THR A 78 4.47 -4.75 13.58
C THR A 78 3.28 -3.89 13.94
N VAL A 79 2.54 -3.39 12.93
CA VAL A 79 1.37 -2.53 13.13
C VAL A 79 0.06 -3.29 13.00
N GLY A 80 -0.98 -2.82 13.68
CA GLY A 80 -2.31 -3.38 13.60
C GLY A 80 -3.34 -2.62 14.42
N TYR A 81 -4.43 -3.30 14.74
CA TYR A 81 -5.54 -2.77 15.52
C TYR A 81 -5.75 -3.65 16.76
N SER A 82 -5.89 -3.03 17.93
CA SER A 82 -6.09 -3.77 19.19
C SER A 82 -7.05 -3.07 20.14
N GLY A 83 -7.52 -3.81 21.16
CA GLY A 83 -8.36 -3.28 22.24
C GLY A 83 -9.86 -3.18 21.94
N GLY A 84 -10.28 -3.41 20.70
CA GLY A 84 -11.68 -3.41 20.30
C GLY A 84 -12.33 -4.80 20.28
N SER A 85 -13.62 -4.83 20.00
CA SER A 85 -14.47 -6.03 19.96
C SER A 85 -14.72 -6.57 18.55
N LYS A 86 -14.52 -5.74 17.51
CA LYS A 86 -14.73 -6.16 16.12
C LYS A 86 -13.76 -7.29 15.71
N PRO A 87 -14.23 -8.45 15.22
CA PRO A 87 -13.34 -9.48 14.71
C PRO A 87 -12.73 -9.07 13.36
N ASN A 88 -11.49 -9.48 13.10
CA ASN A 88 -10.76 -9.20 11.85
C ASN A 88 -10.81 -7.73 11.43
N PRO A 89 -10.31 -6.79 12.26
CA PRO A 89 -10.33 -5.37 11.93
C PRO A 89 -9.45 -5.10 10.69
N GLU A 90 -9.93 -4.20 9.84
CA GLU A 90 -9.25 -3.76 8.62
C GLU A 90 -9.12 -2.23 8.61
N TYR A 91 -8.20 -1.69 7.82
CA TYR A 91 -7.90 -0.25 7.81
C TYR A 91 -9.11 0.65 7.57
N ARG A 92 -10.05 0.23 6.72
CA ARG A 92 -11.26 1.01 6.43
C ARG A 92 -12.38 0.80 7.44
N SER A 93 -12.26 -0.20 8.31
CA SER A 93 -13.29 -0.58 9.26
C SER A 93 -12.68 -1.35 10.43
N PHE A 94 -12.12 -0.62 11.39
CA PHE A 94 -11.53 -1.18 12.61
C PHE A 94 -12.38 -0.94 13.86
N GLY A 95 -13.54 -0.28 13.75
CA GLY A 95 -14.50 -0.16 14.85
C GLY A 95 -13.95 0.56 16.07
N ASP A 96 -14.05 -0.09 17.23
CA ASP A 96 -13.60 0.37 18.55
C ASP A 96 -12.13 0.03 18.85
N HIS A 97 -11.40 -0.55 17.89
CA HIS A 97 -9.97 -0.80 18.06
C HIS A 97 -9.16 0.50 17.95
N ALA A 98 -8.02 0.52 18.65
CA ALA A 98 -7.02 1.56 18.50
C ALA A 98 -5.91 1.11 17.54
N GLU A 99 -5.41 2.04 16.71
CA GLU A 99 -4.17 1.86 15.98
C GLU A 99 -3.03 1.56 16.95
N SER A 100 -2.34 0.44 16.72
CA SER A 100 -1.37 -0.13 17.66
C SER A 100 -0.09 -0.54 16.96
N VAL A 101 1.02 -0.44 17.68
CA VAL A 101 2.35 -0.94 17.30
C VAL A 101 2.79 -1.98 18.32
N GLN A 102 3.20 -3.15 17.83
CA GLN A 102 3.87 -4.17 18.60
C GLN A 102 5.37 -4.10 18.32
N GLU A 103 6.18 -4.14 19.38
CA GLU A 103 7.63 -4.20 19.31
C GLU A 103 8.17 -5.45 19.98
N ASP A 104 9.11 -6.11 19.31
CA ASP A 104 9.94 -7.16 19.88
C ASP A 104 11.34 -6.57 20.15
N TYR A 105 11.81 -6.62 21.40
CA TYR A 105 13.08 -6.06 21.89
C TYR A 105 13.82 -7.01 22.85
#